data_AF-A0A9E2RL75-F1
#
_entry.id   AF-A0A9E2RL75-F1
#
_cell.length_a   1.000
_cell.length_b   1.000
_cell.length_c   1.000
_cell.angle_alpha   90.00
_cell.angle_beta   90.00
_cell.angle_gamma   90.00
#
_symmetry.space_group_name_H-M   'P 1'
#
loop_
_entity.id
_entity.type
_entity.pdbx_description
1 polymer ?
#
loop_
_entity_poly.entity_id
_entity_poly.type
_entity_poly.pdbx_seq_one_letter_code
_entity_poly.pdbx_strand_id
1 'polypeptide(L)' 'MKMRKIDGLFVLFAVAVVVGVSMLPTPKDRNPMIPADAAHQAIKVEQACLQCHVPTGSRPMPERHPRRQDCFRCHARGV' A
#
# COMPACT_ATOMS: atom_id res chain seq x y z
N MET A 1 16.10 -19.42 -32.54
CA MET A 1 14.71 -19.03 -32.26
C MET A 1 14.28 -17.98 -33.27
N LYS A 2 13.16 -18.16 -33.98
CA LYS A 2 12.70 -17.22 -35.02
C LYS A 2 11.45 -16.51 -34.51
N MET A 3 11.60 -15.25 -34.10
CA MET A 3 10.50 -14.43 -33.62
C MET A 3 9.49 -14.22 -34.75
N ARG A 4 8.26 -14.69 -34.57
CA ARG A 4 7.15 -14.44 -35.50
C ARG A 4 6.51 -13.10 -35.14
N LYS A 5 5.85 -12.47 -36.11
CA LYS A 5 5.11 -11.22 -35.89
C LYS A 5 4.08 -11.34 -34.75
N ILE A 6 3.49 -12.52 -34.58
CA ILE A 6 2.54 -12.83 -33.51
C ILE A 6 3.22 -12.77 -32.14
N ASP A 7 4.46 -13.24 -32.02
CA ASP A 7 5.21 -13.18 -30.76
C ASP A 7 5.47 -11.72 -30.36
N GLY A 8 5.77 -10.86 -31.34
CA GLY A 8 5.89 -9.41 -31.12
C GLY A 8 4.57 -8.76 -30.66
N LEU A 9 3.45 -9.11 -31.29
CA LEU A 9 2.13 -8.62 -30.89
C LEU A 9 1.75 -9.08 -29.48
N PHE A 10 2.05 -10.33 -29.14
CA PHE A 10 1.81 -10.88 -27.80
C PHE A 10 2.62 -10.15 -26.73
N VAL A 11 3.92 -9.92 -26.98
CA VAL A 11 4.77 -9.16 -26.05
C VAL A 11 4.25 -7.73 -25.88
N LEU A 12 3.88 -7.04 -26.95
CA LEU A 12 3.31 -5.70 -26.88
C LEU A 12 2.03 -5.68 -26.03
N PHE A 13 1.13 -6.63 -26.26
CA PHE A 13 -0.10 -6.74 -25.49
C PHE A 13 0.18 -7.00 -24.01
N ALA A 14 1.10 -7.92 -23.68
CA ALA A 14 1.49 -8.19 -22.30
C ALA A 14 2.05 -6.94 -21.60
N VAL A 15 2.92 -6.18 -22.28
CA VAL A 15 3.45 -4.91 -21.76
C VAL A 15 2.32 -3.91 -21.52
N ALA A 16 1.39 -3.76 -22.47
CA ALA A 16 0.26 -2.85 -22.32
C ALA A 16 -0.62 -3.22 -21.11
N VAL A 17 -0.86 -4.51 -20.87
CA VAL A 17 -1.63 -4.97 -19.69
C VAL A 17 -0.89 -4.68 -18.39
N VAL A 18 0.41 -4.98 -18.31
CA VAL A 18 1.21 -4.71 -17.10
C VAL A 18 1.22 -3.22 -16.78
N VAL A 19 1.45 -2.37 -17.79
CA VAL A 19 1.41 -0.92 -17.62
C VAL A 19 0.01 -0.47 -17.18
N GLY A 20 -1.05 -0.93 -17.85
CA GLY A 20 -2.42 -0.57 -17.51
C GLY A 20 -2.80 -0.93 -16.06
N VAL A 21 -2.44 -2.14 -15.61
CA VAL A 21 -2.69 -2.59 -14.22
C VAL A 21 -1.84 -1.82 -13.22
N SER A 22 -0.59 -1.46 -13.56
CA SER A 22 0.29 -0.71 -12.67
C SER A 22 -0.16 0.73 -12.39
N MET A 23 -1.02 1.29 -13.25
CA MET A 23 -1.61 2.61 -13.06
C MET A 23 -2.90 2.59 -12.22
N LEU A 24 -3.38 1.41 -11.79
CA LEU A 24 -4.54 1.34 -10.92
C LEU A 24 -4.21 1.92 -9.54
N PRO A 25 -5.14 2.69 -8.93
CA PRO A 25 -4.94 3.22 -7.58
C PRO A 25 -4.63 2.11 -6.59
N THR A 26 -3.56 2.29 -5.83
CA THR A 26 -3.18 1.36 -4.78
C THR A 26 -3.92 1.70 -3.49
N PRO A 27 -4.01 0.76 -2.52
CA PRO A 27 -4.55 1.08 -1.20
C PRO A 27 -3.87 2.29 -0.54
N LYS A 28 -2.58 2.50 -0.84
CA LYS A 28 -1.78 3.62 -0.32
C LYS A 28 -2.30 4.99 -0.78
N ASP A 29 -3.00 5.04 -1.91
CA ASP A 29 -3.58 6.26 -2.48
C ASP A 29 -4.98 6.57 -1.94
N ARG A 30 -5.66 5.57 -1.37
CA ARG A 30 -7.06 5.67 -0.89
C ARG A 30 -7.21 5.62 0.63
N ASN A 31 -6.21 5.09 1.33
CA ASN A 31 -6.21 5.03 2.79
C ASN A 31 -5.63 6.31 3.40
N PRO A 32 -6.00 6.62 4.66
CA PRO A 32 -5.45 7.80 5.34
C PRO A 32 -3.93 7.69 5.48
N MET A 33 -3.25 8.81 5.23
CA MET A 33 -1.81 8.92 5.43
C MET A 33 -1.48 9.00 6.92
N ILE A 34 -0.32 8.49 7.30
CA ILE A 34 0.25 8.62 8.64
C ILE A 34 0.69 10.08 8.80
N PRO A 35 0.24 10.79 9.85
CA PRO A 35 0.65 12.18 10.07
C PRO A 35 2.18 12.35 10.14
N ALA A 36 2.68 13.47 9.63
CA ALA A 36 4.10 13.83 9.70
C ALA A 36 4.47 14.52 11.04
N ASP A 37 3.81 14.14 12.14
CA ASP A 37 4.08 14.73 13.46
C ASP A 37 5.17 13.97 14.23
N ALA A 38 5.68 14.58 15.31
CA ALA A 38 6.76 14.04 16.10
C ALA A 38 6.44 12.64 16.70
N ALA A 39 5.18 12.38 17.05
CA ALA A 39 4.77 11.11 17.63
C ALA A 39 4.87 9.98 16.59
N HIS A 40 4.48 10.24 15.35
CA HIS A 40 4.55 9.25 14.27
C HIS A 40 5.96 9.13 13.67
N GLN A 41 6.74 10.21 13.59
CA GLN A 41 8.11 10.17 13.07
C GLN A 41 9.09 9.39 13.98
N ALA A 42 8.80 9.35 15.29
CA ALA A 42 9.54 8.55 16.26
C ALA A 42 9.35 7.04 16.07
N ILE A 43 8.24 6.59 15.45
CA ILE A 43 7.93 5.17 15.27
C ILE A 43 8.77 4.57 14.14
N LYS A 44 9.64 3.64 14.49
CA LYS A 44 10.50 2.89 13.55
C LYS A 44 10.00 1.49 13.21
N VAL A 45 9.12 0.92 14.04
CA VAL A 45 8.59 -0.44 13.89
C VAL A 45 7.06 -0.42 13.88
N GLU A 46 6.44 -1.18 12.96
CA GLU A 46 4.97 -1.18 12.79
C GLU A 46 4.21 -1.64 14.03
N GLN A 47 4.79 -2.54 14.82
CA GLN A 47 4.19 -3.01 16.06
C GLN A 47 3.93 -1.87 17.06
N ALA A 48 4.72 -0.79 17.02
CA ALA A 48 4.53 0.34 17.92
C ALA A 48 3.27 1.16 17.61
N CYS A 49 2.71 1.04 16.39
CA CYS A 49 1.42 1.66 16.04
C CYS A 49 0.29 1.18 16.97
N LEU A 50 0.37 -0.07 17.44
CA LEU A 50 -0.61 -0.69 18.31
C LEU A 50 -0.59 -0.15 19.75
N GLN A 51 0.36 0.71 20.11
CA GLN A 51 0.32 1.38 21.42
C GLN A 51 -0.88 2.33 21.54
N CYS A 52 -1.32 2.91 20.40
CA CYS A 52 -2.43 3.86 20.35
C CYS A 52 -3.60 3.36 19.48
N HIS A 53 -3.30 2.56 18.44
CA HIS A 53 -4.27 2.07 17.46
C HIS A 53 -4.85 0.69 17.81
N VAL A 54 -5.27 0.49 19.06
CA VAL A 54 -5.98 -0.72 19.53
C VAL A 54 -7.42 -0.37 19.90
N PRO A 55 -8.34 -1.35 20.03
CA PRO A 55 -9.75 -1.06 20.33
C PRO A 55 -9.99 -0.19 21.58
N THR A 56 -9.11 -0.30 22.59
CA THR A 56 -9.15 0.49 23.83
C THR A 56 -8.17 1.67 23.84
N GLY A 57 -7.49 1.94 22.72
CA GLY A 57 -6.46 2.95 22.61
C GLY A 57 -7.01 4.36 22.38
N SER A 58 -6.11 5.34 22.31
CA SER A 58 -6.48 6.75 22.11
C SER A 58 -7.04 7.05 20.72
N ARG A 59 -6.67 6.24 19.71
CA ARG A 59 -7.19 6.34 18.34
C ARG A 59 -7.44 4.95 17.77
N PRO A 60 -8.52 4.27 18.18
CA PRO A 60 -8.77 2.90 17.74
C PRO A 60 -8.93 2.81 16.22
N MET A 61 -8.50 1.68 15.65
CA MET A 61 -8.81 1.37 14.25
C MET A 61 -10.31 1.03 14.11
N PRO A 62 -10.92 1.30 12.95
CA PRO A 62 -12.31 0.89 12.69
C PRO A 62 -12.50 -0.62 12.86
N GLU A 63 -13.69 -1.06 13.25
CA GLU A 63 -14.00 -2.49 13.45
C GLU A 63 -13.73 -3.36 12.21
N ARG A 64 -13.90 -2.76 11.02
CA ARG A 64 -13.66 -3.42 9.72
C ARG A 64 -12.20 -3.32 9.25
N HIS A 65 -11.26 -2.89 10.10
CA HIS A 65 -9.85 -2.84 9.73
C HIS A 65 -9.29 -4.26 9.54
N PRO A 66 -8.53 -4.54 8.47
CA PRO A 66 -7.85 -5.82 8.30
C PRO A 66 -6.96 -6.14 9.51
N ARG A 67 -7.02 -7.36 10.04
CA ARG A 67 -6.20 -7.80 11.18
C ARG A 67 -4.76 -8.15 10.76
N ARG A 68 -4.12 -7.24 10.02
CA ARG A 68 -2.72 -7.38 9.58
C ARG A 68 -1.84 -6.39 10.32
N GLN A 69 -0.57 -6.73 10.50
CA GLN A 69 0.41 -5.88 11.19
C GLN A 69 1.34 -5.12 10.21
N ASP A 70 1.14 -5.28 8.90
CA ASP A 70 1.88 -4.61 7.82
C ASP A 70 1.27 -3.23 7.46
N CYS A 71 1.16 -2.36 8.47
CA CYS A 71 0.55 -1.03 8.39
C CYS A 71 0.96 -0.22 7.14
N PHE A 72 2.27 -0.15 6.84
CA PHE A 72 2.87 0.65 5.76
C PHE A 72 2.58 0.11 4.37
N ARG A 73 2.06 -1.14 4.26
CA ARG A 73 1.58 -1.69 2.99
C ARG A 73 0.36 -0.94 2.45
N CYS A 74 -0.49 -0.44 3.35
CA CYS A 74 -1.69 0.29 2.99
C CYS A 74 -1.65 1.77 3.39
N HIS A 75 -0.87 2.15 4.39
CA HIS A 75 -0.78 3.55 4.84
C HIS A 75 0.51 4.21 4.35
N ALA A 76 0.39 5.35 3.67
CA ALA A 76 1.52 6.19 3.28
C ALA A 76 2.05 6.97 4.48
N ARG A 77 3.37 7.22 4.56
CA ARG A 77 3.87 8.26 5.47
C ARG A 77 3.57 9.62 4.86
N GLY A 78 2.96 10.50 5.64
CA GLY A 78 2.92 11.92 5.32
C GLY A 78 4.34 12.44 5.18
N VAL A 79 4.54 13.26 4.16
CA VAL A 79 5.76 14.05 3.96
C VAL A 79 5.65 15.36 4.71
#